data_AF-A0A7R7E6D3-F1
#
_entry.id   AF-A0A7R7E6D3-F1
#
_cell.length_a   1.000
_cell.length_b   1.000
_cell.length_c   1.000
_cell.angle_alpha   90.00
_cell.angle_beta   90.00
_cell.angle_gamma   90.00
#
_symmetry.space_group_name_H-M   'P 1'
#
loop_
_entity.id
_entity.type
_entity.pdbx_description
1 polymer ?
#
loop_
_entity_poly.entity_id
_entity_poly.type
_entity_poly.pdbx_seq_one_letter_code
_entity_poly.pdbx_strand_id
1 'polypeptide(L)' 'MVKAVALNTVHLCKTPGERSPEGKTVKRAEIEVKAPGAIFDVDKKQLDDLVGRGAARPATKVDLARADESSQMDLG' A
#
# COMPACT_ATOMS: atom_id res chain seq x y z
N MET A 1 8.85 2.03 -9.16
CA MET A 1 7.59 1.90 -8.39
C MET A 1 6.52 2.72 -9.10
N VAL A 2 5.26 2.32 -8.97
CA VAL A 2 4.08 2.98 -9.52
C VAL A 2 3.14 3.37 -8.37
N LYS A 3 2.42 4.48 -8.54
CA LYS A 3 1.46 4.95 -7.54
C LYS A 3 0.09 4.32 -7.76
N ALA A 4 -0.46 3.77 -6.69
CA ALA A 4 -1.78 3.16 -6.64
C ALA A 4 -2.68 3.92 -5.67
N VAL A 5 -3.99 3.88 -5.91
CA VAL A 5 -5.03 4.36 -4.99
C VAL A 5 -5.79 3.15 -4.46
N ALA A 6 -5.88 3.04 -3.14
CA ALA A 6 -6.62 1.97 -2.49
C ALA A 6 -8.13 2.17 -2.71
N LEU A 7 -8.83 1.16 -3.21
CA LEU A 7 -10.29 1.19 -3.34
C LEU A 7 -10.98 0.68 -2.07
N ASN A 8 -10.29 -0.19 -1.33
CA ASN A 8 -10.68 -0.72 -0.02
C ASN A 8 -9.46 -0.73 0.91
N THR A 9 -9.59 -1.25 2.14
CA THR A 9 -8.46 -1.38 3.05
C THR A 9 -7.49 -2.45 2.54
N VAL A 10 -6.27 -2.05 2.18
CA VAL A 10 -5.23 -2.94 1.65
C VAL A 10 -4.17 -3.21 2.72
N HIS A 11 -3.85 -4.48 2.94
CA HIS A 11 -2.79 -4.92 3.86
C HIS A 11 -1.60 -5.42 3.03
N LEU A 12 -0.49 -4.70 3.06
CA LEU A 12 0.72 -5.02 2.30
C LEU A 12 1.78 -5.58 3.22
N CYS A 13 2.33 -6.74 2.87
CA CYS A 13 3.48 -7.28 3.58
C CYS A 13 4.74 -6.50 3.19
N LYS A 14 5.23 -5.67 4.12
CA LYS A 14 6.43 -4.85 3.93
C LYS A 14 7.70 -5.65 4.20
N THR A 15 7.70 -6.39 5.31
CA THR A 15 8.80 -7.30 5.67
C THR A 15 8.22 -8.65 6.07
N PRO A 16 8.60 -9.76 5.40
CA PRO A 16 8.18 -11.10 5.81
C PRO A 16 8.58 -11.40 7.25
N GLY A 17 7.74 -12.15 7.95
CA GLY A 17 8.07 -12.71 9.26
C GLY A 17 9.03 -13.90 9.14
N GLU A 18 9.61 -14.30 10.26
CA GLU A 18 10.53 -15.42 10.35
C GLU A 18 10.03 -16.44 11.36
N ARG A 19 10.14 -17.74 11.03
CA ARG A 19 9.82 -18.85 11.91
C ARG A 19 11.03 -19.75 12.12
N SER A 20 11.17 -20.28 13.33
CA SER A 20 12.19 -21.26 13.67
C SER A 20 11.89 -22.62 13.03
N PRO A 21 12.88 -23.54 12.96
CA PRO A 21 12.65 -24.91 12.48
C PRO A 21 11.59 -25.67 13.29
N GLU A 22 11.41 -25.33 14.57
CA GLU A 22 10.38 -25.89 15.46
C GLU A 22 9.00 -25.23 15.27
N GLY A 23 8.86 -24.33 14.29
CA GLY A 23 7.62 -23.66 13.92
C GLY A 23 7.24 -22.45 14.77
N LYS A 24 8.11 -21.99 15.68
CA LYS A 24 7.84 -20.81 16.52
C LYS A 24 8.15 -19.52 15.77
N THR A 25 7.32 -18.50 15.92
CA THR A 25 7.59 -17.18 15.33
C THR A 25 8.77 -16.52 16.02
N VAL A 26 9.84 -16.28 15.26
CA VAL A 26 11.06 -15.59 15.71
C VAL A 26 10.93 -14.10 15.47
N LYS A 27 10.40 -13.71 14.30
CA LYS A 27 10.16 -12.32 13.91
C LYS A 27 8.76 -12.18 13.32
N ARG A 28 7.99 -11.20 13.80
CA ARG A 28 6.67 -10.91 13.21
C ARG A 28 6.84 -10.22 11.86
N ALA A 29 5.95 -10.54 10.93
CA ALA A 29 5.88 -9.80 9.66
C ALA A 29 5.49 -8.35 9.94
N GLU A 30 6.07 -7.43 9.18
CA GLU A 30 5.68 -6.03 9.16
C GLU A 30 4.62 -5.85 8.07
N ILE A 31 3.43 -5.43 8.47
CA ILE A 31 2.30 -5.20 7.58
C ILE A 31 2.02 -3.70 7.54
N GLU A 32 2.00 -3.15 6.35
CA GLU A 32 1.57 -1.79 6.09
C GLU A 32 0.10 -1.79 5.69
N VAL A 33 -0.72 -1.00 6.39
CA VAL A 33 -2.16 -0.91 6.12
C VAL A 33 -2.45 0.41 5.41
N LYS A 34 -3.10 0.32 4.25
CA LYS A 34 -3.55 1.48 3.46
C LYS A 34 -5.06 1.57 3.54
N ALA A 35 -5.54 2.70 4.08
CA ALA A 35 -6.96 3.00 4.13
C ALA A 35 -7.51 3.24 2.71
N PRO A 36 -8.82 3.05 2.49
CA PRO A 36 -9.46 3.42 1.24
C PRO A 36 -9.16 4.89 0.86
N GLY A 37 -8.87 5.14 -0.41
CA GLY A 37 -8.48 6.46 -0.93
C GLY A 37 -7.01 6.82 -0.73
N ALA A 38 -6.26 6.09 0.10
CA ALA A 38 -4.83 6.35 0.29
C ALA A 38 -4.03 6.09 -0.99
N ILE A 39 -3.06 6.96 -1.25
CA ILE A 39 -2.07 6.78 -2.31
C ILE A 39 -0.84 6.10 -1.74
N PHE A 40 -0.33 5.10 -2.44
CA PHE A 40 0.84 4.34 -2.01
C PHE A 40 1.65 3.84 -3.21
N ASP A 41 2.93 3.57 -2.96
CA ASP A 41 3.88 3.09 -3.97
C ASP A 41 3.97 1.56 -3.91
N VAL A 42 3.86 0.92 -5.08
CA VAL A 42 4.05 -0.53 -5.26
C VAL A 42 4.86 -0.81 -6.53
N ASP A 43 5.29 -2.05 -6.73
CA ASP A 43 5.76 -2.46 -8.06
C ASP A 43 4.59 -2.71 -9.03
N LYS A 44 4.91 -2.82 -10.32
CA LYS A 44 3.88 -2.99 -11.36
C LYS A 44 3.13 -4.32 -11.23
N LYS A 45 3.81 -5.40 -10.84
CA LYS A 45 3.20 -6.72 -10.71
C LYS A 45 2.21 -6.75 -9.55
N GLN A 46 2.60 -6.15 -8.42
CA GLN A 46 1.73 -5.95 -7.26
C GLN A 46 0.51 -5.09 -7.62
N LEU A 47 0.69 -4.02 -8.41
CA LEU A 47 -0.44 -3.23 -8.88
C LEU A 47 -1.40 -4.06 -9.73
N ASP A 48 -0.89 -4.83 -10.70
CA ASP A 48 -1.72 -5.66 -11.57
C ASP A 48 -2.51 -6.71 -10.75
N ASP A 49 -1.87 -7.33 -9.74
CA ASP A 49 -2.52 -8.26 -8.80
C ASP A 49 -3.62 -7.56 -7.97
N LEU A 50 -3.35 -6.35 -7.46
CA LEU A 50 -4.32 -5.58 -6.66
C LEU A 50 -5.49 -5.10 -7.51
N VAL A 51 -5.25 -4.70 -8.76
CA VAL A 51 -6.28 -4.32 -9.74
C VAL A 51 -7.14 -5.53 -10.10
N GLY A 52 -6.53 -6.68 -10.37
CA GLY A 52 -7.26 -7.92 -10.67
C GLY A 52 -8.14 -8.38 -9.51
N ARG A 53 -7.79 -8.01 -8.27
CA ARG A 53 -8.59 -8.26 -7.05
C ARG A 53 -9.60 -7.15 -6.75
N GLY A 54 -9.62 -6.06 -7.51
CA GLY A 54 -10.47 -4.89 -7.25
C GLY A 54 -10.09 -4.13 -5.97
N ALA A 55 -8.89 -4.33 -5.45
CA ALA A 55 -8.43 -3.74 -4.19
C ALA A 55 -7.77 -2.35 -4.36
N ALA A 56 -7.17 -2.11 -5.53
CA ALA A 56 -6.56 -0.83 -5.87
C ALA A 56 -6.75 -0.51 -7.36
N ARG A 57 -6.47 0.75 -7.71
CA ARG A 57 -6.36 1.20 -9.11
C ARG A 57 -5.10 2.04 -9.32
N PRO A 58 -4.61 2.21 -10.55
CA PRO A 58 -3.56 3.18 -10.83
C PRO A 58 -3.99 4.59 -10.40
N ALA A 59 -3.06 5.35 -9.81
CA ALA A 59 -3.29 6.75 -9.48
C ALA A 59 -3.40 7.59 -10.76
N THR A 60 -4.41 8.45 -10.83
CA THR A 60 -4.57 9.44 -11.91
C THR A 60 -3.87 10.74 -11.53
N LYS A 61 -3.70 11.64 -12.51
CA LYS A 61 -3.16 12.99 -12.27
C LYS A 61 -3.94 13.76 -11.19
N VAL A 62 -5.26 13.57 -11.13
CA VAL A 62 -6.13 14.23 -10.14
C VAL A 62 -5.86 13.70 -8.74
N ASP A 63 -5.64 12.40 -8.59
CA ASP A 63 -5.33 11.80 -7.28
C ASP A 63 -4.00 12.36 -6.75
N LEU A 64 -2.99 12.45 -7.61
CA LEU A 64 -1.67 12.98 -7.25
C LEU A 64 -1.75 14.45 -6.82
N ALA A 65 -2.46 15.28 -7.59
CA ALA A 65 -2.65 16.69 -7.24
C ALA A 65 -3.33 16.88 -5.87
N ARG A 66 -4.35 16.07 -5.57
CA ARG A 66 -5.04 16.12 -4.27
C ARG A 66 -4.13 15.72 -3.10
N ALA A 67 -3.24 14.74 -3.32
CA ALA A 67 -2.27 14.35 -2.29
C ALA A 67 -1.25 15.45 -2.03
N ASP A 68 -0.78 16.14 -3.08
CA ASP A 68 0.14 17.27 -2.96
C ASP A 68 -0.51 18.45 -2.22
N GLU A 69 -1.77 18.79 -2.54
CA GLU A 69 -2.55 19.83 -1.85
C GLU A 69 -2.75 19.49 -0.37
N SER A 70 -3.12 18.24 -0.04
CA SER A 70 -3.27 17.81 1.34
C SER A 70 -1.96 17.89 2.14
N SER A 71 -0.82 17.68 1.48
CA SER A 71 0.50 17.79 2.10
C SER A 71 0.93 19.24 2.35
N GLN A 72 0.41 20.21 1.58
CA GLN A 72 0.68 21.64 1.78
C GLN A 72 -0.16 22.24 2.92
N MET A 73 -1.37 21.72 3.18
CA MET A 73 -2.24 22.26 4.24
C MET A 73 -1.86 21.77 5.65
N ASP A 74 -1.06 20.71 5.78
CA ASP A 74 -0.65 20.12 7.08
C ASP A 74 0.61 20.80 7.70
N LEU A 75 1.09 21.89 7.08
CA LEU A 75 2.25 22.69 7.52
C LEU A 75 1.86 24.08 8.06
N GLY A 76 0.59 24.27 8.43
CA GLY A 76 0.04 25.53 8.97
C GLY A 76 -0.09 25.56 10.48
#